data_AF-A0A4P1RN29-F1
#
_entry.id   AF-A0A4P1RN29-F1
#
_cell.length_a   1.000
_cell.length_b   1.000
_cell.length_c   1.000
_cell.angle_alpha   90.00
_cell.angle_beta   90.00
_cell.angle_gamma   90.00
#
_symmetry.space_group_name_H-M   'P 1'
#
loop_
_entity.id
_entity.type
_entity.pdbx_description
1 polymer ?
#
loop_
_entity_poly.entity_id
_entity_poly.type
_entity_poly.pdbx_seq_one_letter_code
_entity_poly.pdbx_strand_id
1 'polypeptide(L)'
;MASFRIQSANAFEFGFVVPGQTVEEAEIGVKDHAQDLLQVKDLLEKESWREAQKALRLNSALLKKDMYTIIQSKPGSERPQLRELYSTLFNNVSRLDYAARDKDGPQIWQCYENIVLAVNDILSRI
;
A
#
# COMPACT_ATOMS: atom_id res chain seq x y z
N MET A 1 41.61 4.84 -21.57
CA MET A 1 40.69 4.01 -20.77
C MET A 1 39.47 4.86 -20.42
N ALA A 2 38.34 4.61 -21.07
CA ALA A 2 37.13 5.40 -20.89
C ALA A 2 36.46 5.04 -19.56
N SER A 3 36.30 6.05 -18.70
CA SER A 3 35.57 5.94 -17.42
C SER A 3 34.08 5.93 -17.72
N PHE A 4 33.42 4.77 -17.54
CA PHE A 4 31.97 4.68 -17.58
C PHE A 4 31.40 5.26 -16.29
N ARG A 5 30.93 6.51 -16.38
CA ARG A 5 30.06 7.12 -15.37
C ARG A 5 28.71 6.42 -15.47
N ILE A 6 28.42 5.50 -14.54
CA ILE A 6 27.06 4.98 -14.40
C ILE A 6 26.21 6.13 -13.90
N GLN A 7 25.44 6.71 -14.82
CA GLN A 7 24.37 7.63 -14.53
C GLN A 7 23.34 6.84 -13.74
N SER A 8 23.30 7.04 -12.43
CA SER A 8 22.23 6.53 -11.57
C SER A 8 20.92 6.97 -12.21
N ALA A 9 20.15 6.01 -12.71
CA ALA A 9 18.80 6.26 -13.17
C ALA A 9 18.06 6.89 -11.99
N ASN A 10 17.63 8.15 -12.16
CA ASN A 10 16.86 8.88 -11.18
C ASN A 10 15.62 8.04 -10.85
N ALA A 11 15.68 7.30 -9.74
CA ALA A 11 14.52 6.70 -9.15
C ALA A 11 13.57 7.87 -8.87
N PHE A 12 12.39 7.82 -9.45
CA PHE A 12 11.35 8.82 -9.24
C PHE A 12 11.19 9.08 -7.74
N GLU A 13 11.75 10.19 -7.24
CA GLU A 13 11.47 10.74 -5.92
C GLU A 13 10.07 11.36 -5.98
N PHE A 14 9.06 10.51 -5.95
CA PHE A 14 7.78 10.98 -5.44
C PHE A 14 8.00 11.31 -3.95
N GLY A 15 7.53 12.47 -3.50
CA GLY A 15 7.53 12.90 -2.09
C GLY A 15 6.66 12.04 -1.17
N PHE A 16 6.84 10.72 -1.21
CA PHE A 16 6.21 9.73 -0.34
C PHE A 16 7.08 9.36 0.87
N VAL A 17 8.31 9.84 0.96
CA VAL A 17 9.13 9.72 2.17
C VAL A 17 8.79 10.87 3.11
N VAL A 18 8.33 10.57 4.33
CA VAL A 18 8.48 11.54 5.41
C VAL A 18 9.97 11.63 5.68
N PRO A 19 10.58 12.83 5.61
CA PRO A 19 11.98 12.99 5.96
C PRO A 19 12.21 12.42 7.36
N GLY A 20 13.04 11.38 7.47
CA GLY A 20 13.46 10.82 8.74
C GLY A 20 12.64 9.66 9.33
N GLN A 21 11.68 9.06 8.60
CA GLN A 21 11.10 7.78 9.07
C GLN A 21 12.16 6.67 9.05
N THR A 22 12.35 6.01 10.19
CA THR A 22 13.24 4.84 10.33
C THR A 22 12.59 3.57 9.80
N VAL A 23 13.40 2.54 9.55
CA VAL A 23 12.88 1.23 9.10
C VAL A 23 12.04 0.60 10.20
N GLU A 24 12.47 0.73 11.46
CA GLU A 24 11.78 0.22 12.63
C GLU A 24 10.40 0.89 12.82
N GLU A 25 10.31 2.20 12.66
CA GLU A 25 9.02 2.91 12.67
C GLU A 25 8.09 2.46 11.55
N ALA A 26 8.64 2.17 10.36
CA ALA A 26 7.85 1.64 9.25
C ALA A 26 7.37 0.20 9.51
N GLU A 27 8.19 -0.67 10.10
CA GLU A 27 7.83 -2.04 10.45
C GLU A 27 6.78 -2.12 11.57
N ILE A 28 6.75 -1.14 12.47
CA ILE A 28 5.67 -0.99 13.45
C ILE A 28 4.41 -0.46 12.74
N GLY A 29 4.55 0.66 12.01
CA GLY A 29 3.44 1.34 11.34
C GLY A 29 2.71 0.48 10.31
N VAL A 30 3.43 -0.37 9.56
CA VAL A 30 2.84 -1.19 8.50
C VAL A 30 1.76 -2.13 9.05
N LYS A 31 1.92 -2.65 10.28
CA LYS A 31 0.96 -3.55 10.91
C LYS A 31 -0.32 -2.80 11.31
N ASP A 32 -0.15 -1.65 11.97
CA ASP A 32 -1.24 -0.81 12.43
C ASP A 32 -2.04 -0.24 11.24
N HIS A 33 -1.36 0.36 10.27
CA HIS A 33 -2.02 0.94 9.10
C HIS A 33 -2.65 -0.12 8.18
N ALA A 34 -2.09 -1.33 8.11
CA ALA A 34 -2.73 -2.44 7.40
C ALA A 34 -4.01 -2.88 8.11
N GLN A 35 -3.99 -3.00 9.44
CA GLN A 35 -5.18 -3.33 10.22
C GLN A 35 -6.26 -2.24 10.06
N ASP A 36 -5.88 -0.97 10.15
CA ASP A 36 -6.80 0.15 9.95
C ASP A 36 -7.37 0.19 8.52
N LEU A 37 -6.60 -0.21 7.51
CA LEU A 37 -7.11 -0.36 6.14
C LEU A 37 -8.19 -1.45 6.08
N LEU A 38 -8.01 -2.57 6.78
CA LEU A 38 -8.98 -3.68 6.79
C LEU A 38 -10.27 -3.37 7.58
N GLN A 39 -10.19 -2.49 8.58
CA GLN A 39 -11.35 -2.03 9.36
C GLN A 39 -12.38 -1.25 8.52
N VAL A 40 -12.05 -0.86 7.28
CA VAL A 40 -13.02 -0.25 6.36
C VAL A 40 -14.22 -1.16 6.07
N LYS A 41 -14.10 -2.47 6.32
CA LYS A 41 -15.17 -3.46 6.19
C LYS A 41 -16.46 -3.01 6.86
N ASP A 42 -16.40 -2.53 8.10
CA ASP A 42 -17.58 -2.11 8.85
C ASP A 42 -18.32 -0.96 8.16
N LEU A 43 -17.60 -0.09 7.45
CA LEU A 43 -18.18 1.00 6.68
C LEU A 43 -18.78 0.50 5.37
N LEU A 44 -18.16 -0.50 4.73
CA LEU A 44 -18.68 -1.15 3.53
C LEU A 44 -19.97 -1.93 3.82
N GLU A 45 -20.02 -2.69 4.91
CA GLU A 45 -21.22 -3.44 5.34
C GLU A 45 -22.39 -2.51 5.68
N LYS A 46 -22.10 -1.32 6.19
CA LYS A 46 -23.10 -0.27 6.47
C LYS A 46 -23.42 0.62 5.27
N GLU A 47 -22.85 0.31 4.10
CA GLU A 47 -22.99 1.11 2.88
C GLU A 47 -22.63 2.61 3.08
N SER A 48 -21.74 2.89 4.03
CA SER A 48 -21.26 4.23 4.38
C SER A 48 -20.14 4.64 3.42
N TRP A 49 -20.49 4.79 2.14
CA TRP A 49 -19.52 4.87 1.03
C TRP A 49 -18.53 6.03 1.15
N ARG A 50 -18.99 7.21 1.59
CA ARG A 50 -18.12 8.39 1.70
C ARG A 50 -17.10 8.23 2.82
N GLU A 51 -17.54 7.70 3.94
CA GLU A 51 -16.72 7.39 5.11
C GLU A 51 -15.73 6.28 4.76
N ALA A 52 -16.17 5.23 4.06
CA ALA A 52 -15.32 4.16 3.58
C ALA A 52 -14.20 4.68 2.67
N GLN A 53 -14.53 5.50 1.67
CA GLN A 53 -13.54 6.13 0.80
C GLN A 53 -12.54 6.99 1.58
N LYS A 54 -13.02 7.78 2.55
CA LYS A 54 -12.14 8.62 3.39
C LYS A 54 -11.16 7.76 4.19
N ALA A 55 -11.65 6.69 4.83
CA ALA A 55 -10.81 5.76 5.59
C ALA A 55 -9.79 5.04 4.69
N LEU A 56 -10.24 4.50 3.54
CA LEU A 56 -9.37 3.88 2.54
C LEU A 56 -8.24 4.79 2.10
N ARG A 57 -8.55 6.03 1.72
CA ARG A 57 -7.54 6.99 1.23
C ARG A 57 -6.53 7.38 2.30
N LEU A 58 -6.98 7.59 3.53
CA LEU A 58 -6.10 7.90 4.66
C LEU A 58 -5.17 6.73 4.97
N ASN A 59 -5.73 5.56 5.24
CA ASN A 59 -4.98 4.40 5.70
C ASN A 59 -4.06 3.87 4.60
N SER A 60 -4.49 3.91 3.33
CA SER A 60 -3.62 3.55 2.20
C SER A 60 -2.47 4.52 2.00
N ALA A 61 -2.65 5.83 2.26
CA ALA A 61 -1.55 6.80 2.14
C ALA A 61 -0.46 6.55 3.19
N LEU A 62 -0.86 6.26 4.44
CA LEU A 62 0.05 5.90 5.53
C LEU A 62 0.77 4.57 5.22
N LEU A 63 0.02 3.55 4.82
CA LEU A 63 0.58 2.24 4.48
C LEU A 63 1.54 2.29 3.27
N LYS A 64 1.26 3.13 2.26
CA LYS A 64 2.17 3.34 1.12
C LYS A 64 3.54 3.82 1.57
N LYS A 65 3.55 4.76 2.51
CA LYS A 65 4.78 5.33 3.05
C LYS A 65 5.61 4.26 3.76
N ASP A 66 5.00 3.50 4.68
CA ASP A 66 5.72 2.45 5.41
C ASP A 66 6.26 1.37 4.46
N MET A 67 5.42 0.90 3.55
CA MET A 67 5.81 -0.08 2.55
C MET A 67 6.96 0.41 1.68
N TYR A 68 6.97 1.69 1.30
CA TYR A 68 8.06 2.26 0.52
C TYR A 68 9.38 2.23 1.31
N THR A 69 9.35 2.67 2.58
CA THR A 69 10.51 2.63 3.48
C THR A 69 11.06 1.20 3.63
N ILE A 70 10.18 0.22 3.86
CA ILE A 70 10.54 -1.20 4.00
C ILE A 70 11.11 -1.74 2.68
N ILE A 71 10.48 -1.50 1.54
CA ILE A 71 10.98 -1.96 0.23
C ILE A 71 12.38 -1.41 -0.03
N GLN A 72 12.66 -0.16 0.33
CA GLN A 72 13.97 0.44 0.11
C GLN A 72 15.03 -0.05 1.09
N SER A 73 14.66 -0.58 2.27
CA SER A 73 15.63 -1.16 3.22
C SER A 73 16.05 -2.58 2.86
N LYS A 74 15.22 -3.35 2.14
CA LYS A 74 15.51 -4.75 1.79
C LYS A 74 16.58 -4.92 0.70
N PRO A 75 17.29 -6.08 0.65
CA PRO A 75 18.22 -6.42 -0.41
C PRO A 75 17.56 -6.41 -1.80
N GLY A 76 18.34 -6.09 -2.84
CA GLY A 76 17.83 -5.95 -4.21
C GLY A 76 17.09 -7.19 -4.75
N SER A 77 17.41 -8.38 -4.26
CA SER A 77 16.75 -9.65 -4.61
C SER A 77 15.32 -9.79 -4.06
N GLU A 78 15.01 -9.15 -2.94
CA GLU A 78 13.70 -9.24 -2.27
C GLU A 78 12.73 -8.14 -2.74
N ARG A 79 13.26 -7.01 -3.21
CA ARG A 79 12.47 -5.85 -3.66
C ARG A 79 11.44 -6.17 -4.75
N PRO A 80 11.71 -6.99 -5.78
CA PRO A 80 10.74 -7.26 -6.84
C PRO A 80 9.45 -7.87 -6.30
N GLN A 81 9.56 -8.84 -5.40
CA GLN A 81 8.40 -9.51 -4.82
C GLN A 81 7.57 -8.55 -3.95
N LEU A 82 8.22 -7.74 -3.13
CA LEU A 82 7.53 -6.75 -2.31
C LEU A 82 6.86 -5.64 -3.14
N ARG A 83 7.47 -5.24 -4.27
CA ARG A 83 6.87 -4.28 -5.21
C ARG A 83 5.65 -4.84 -5.93
N GLU A 84 5.64 -6.14 -6.22
CA GLU A 84 4.47 -6.79 -6.82
C GLU A 84 3.29 -6.81 -5.84
N LEU A 85 3.55 -7.15 -4.57
CA LEU A 85 2.54 -7.11 -3.52
C LEU A 85 2.04 -5.68 -3.26
N TYR A 86 2.97 -4.71 -3.19
CA TYR A 86 2.64 -3.29 -3.12
C TYR A 86 1.69 -2.87 -4.25
N SER A 87 2.04 -3.21 -5.49
CA SER A 87 1.23 -2.84 -6.67
C SER A 87 -0.14 -3.51 -6.61
N THR A 88 -0.18 -4.80 -6.29
CA THR A 88 -1.43 -5.55 -6.14
C THR A 88 -2.35 -4.93 -5.10
N LEU A 89 -1.83 -4.63 -3.91
CA LEU A 89 -2.59 -4.00 -2.83
C LEU A 89 -3.17 -2.65 -3.26
N PHE A 90 -2.32 -1.73 -3.72
CA PHE A 90 -2.75 -0.35 -3.99
C PHE A 90 -3.57 -0.20 -5.28
N ASN A 91 -3.44 -1.13 -6.22
CA ASN A 91 -4.36 -1.24 -7.36
C ASN A 91 -5.76 -1.66 -6.89
N ASN A 92 -5.88 -2.64 -5.98
CA ASN A 92 -7.18 -3.03 -5.44
C ASN A 92 -7.80 -1.94 -4.56
N VAL A 93 -7.00 -1.22 -3.76
CA VAL A 93 -7.45 -0.01 -3.02
C VAL A 93 -8.05 1.02 -3.98
N SER A 94 -7.36 1.32 -5.08
CA SER A 94 -7.84 2.30 -6.06
C SER A 94 -9.13 1.83 -6.74
N ARG A 95 -9.21 0.55 -7.11
CA ARG A 95 -10.43 -0.05 -7.70
C ARG A 95 -11.60 -0.04 -6.72
N LEU A 96 -11.37 -0.35 -5.45
CA LEU A 96 -12.39 -0.28 -4.41
C LEU A 96 -12.87 1.16 -4.23
N ASP A 97 -11.97 2.15 -4.22
CA ASP A 97 -12.35 3.57 -4.14
C ASP A 97 -13.30 3.99 -5.27
N TYR A 98 -13.02 3.56 -6.51
CA TYR A 98 -13.93 3.78 -7.65
C TYR A 98 -15.24 3.00 -7.51
N ALA A 99 -15.17 1.72 -7.13
CA ALA A 99 -16.36 0.90 -6.96
C ALA A 99 -17.29 1.44 -5.86
N ALA A 100 -16.74 1.96 -4.75
CA ALA A 100 -17.50 2.63 -3.70
C ALA A 100 -18.14 3.95 -4.16
N ARG A 101 -17.46 4.70 -5.05
CA ARG A 101 -18.04 5.90 -5.67
C ARG A 101 -19.28 5.54 -6.51
N ASP A 102 -19.15 4.46 -7.29
CA ASP A 102 -20.16 4.03 -8.26
C ASP A 102 -21.18 3.06 -7.63
N LYS A 103 -20.98 2.70 -6.35
CA LYS A 103 -21.79 1.77 -5.55
C LYS A 103 -21.92 0.38 -6.17
N ASP A 104 -20.86 -0.08 -6.83
CA ASP A 104 -20.78 -1.42 -7.42
C ASP A 104 -20.44 -2.45 -6.33
N GLY A 105 -21.48 -2.97 -5.67
CA GLY A 105 -21.36 -3.95 -4.59
C GLY A 105 -20.47 -5.16 -4.93
N PRO A 106 -20.72 -5.88 -6.04
CA PRO A 106 -19.86 -6.99 -6.47
C PRO A 106 -18.39 -6.61 -6.61
N GLN A 107 -18.09 -5.46 -7.24
CA GLN A 107 -16.71 -5.02 -7.42
C GLN A 107 -16.07 -4.56 -6.09
N ILE A 108 -16.83 -3.93 -5.19
CA ILE A 108 -16.37 -3.55 -3.85
C ILE A 108 -15.86 -4.77 -3.08
N TRP A 109 -16.67 -5.82 -2.99
CA TRP A 109 -16.32 -7.02 -2.22
C TRP A 109 -15.18 -7.80 -2.85
N GLN A 110 -15.16 -7.92 -4.18
CA GLN A 110 -14.02 -8.52 -4.89
C GLN A 110 -12.71 -7.78 -4.61
N CYS A 111 -12.72 -6.44 -4.65
CA CYS A 111 -11.53 -5.65 -4.35
C CYS A 111 -11.14 -5.76 -2.87
N TYR A 112 -12.11 -5.78 -1.95
CA TYR A 112 -11.86 -5.93 -0.53
C TYR A 112 -11.20 -7.28 -0.19
N GLU A 113 -11.69 -8.39 -0.74
CA GLU A 113 -11.09 -9.71 -0.57
C GLU A 113 -9.64 -9.76 -1.08
N ASN A 114 -9.39 -9.17 -2.25
CA ASN A 114 -8.03 -9.06 -2.78
C ASN A 114 -7.12 -8.19 -1.90
N ILE A 115 -7.64 -7.12 -1.29
CA ILE A 115 -6.91 -6.30 -0.32
C ILE A 115 -6.53 -7.15 0.89
N VAL A 116 -7.46 -7.92 1.45
CA VAL A 116 -7.20 -8.82 2.60
C VAL A 116 -6.09 -9.82 2.28
N LEU A 117 -6.16 -10.48 1.12
CA LEU A 117 -5.13 -11.42 0.69
C LEU A 117 -3.76 -10.75 0.54
N ALA A 118 -3.70 -9.61 -0.15
CA ALA A 118 -2.45 -8.87 -0.34
C ALA A 118 -1.85 -8.36 0.99
N VAL A 119 -2.69 -7.90 1.92
CA VAL A 119 -2.25 -7.48 3.26
C VAL A 119 -1.64 -8.67 4.01
N ASN A 120 -2.30 -9.83 4.02
CA ASN A 120 -1.78 -11.02 4.70
C ASN A 120 -0.44 -11.47 4.10
N ASP A 121 -0.31 -11.47 2.77
CA ASP A 121 0.93 -11.81 2.08
C ASP A 121 2.08 -10.83 2.36
N ILE A 122 1.76 -9.55 2.52
CA ILE A 122 2.73 -8.52 2.93
C ILE A 122 3.19 -8.76 4.36
N LEU A 123 2.24 -8.92 5.30
CA LEU A 123 2.54 -9.10 6.71
C LEU A 123 3.29 -10.40 7.02
N SER A 124 3.16 -11.43 6.18
CA SER A 124 3.94 -12.67 6.35
C SER A 124 5.40 -12.55 5.88
N ARG A 125 5.79 -11.44 5.25
CA ARG A 125 7.10 -11.23 4.63
C ARG A 125 7.91 -10.12 5.28
N ILE A 126 7.29 -9.36 6.17
CA ILE A 126 7.91 -8.30 6.96
C ILE A 126 8.16 -8.85 8.35
#